data_AF-A0A2E0THC5-F1
#
_entry.id   AF-A0A2E0THC5-F1
#
_cell.length_a   1.000
_cell.length_b   1.000
_cell.length_c   1.000
_cell.angle_alpha   90.00
_cell.angle_beta   90.00
_cell.angle_gamma   90.00
#
_symmetry.space_group_name_H-M   'P 1'
#
loop_
_entity.id
_entity.type
_entity.pdbx_description
1 polymer ?
#
loop_
_entity_poly.entity_id
_entity_poly.type
_entity_poly.pdbx_seq_one_letter_code
_entity_poly.pdbx_strand_id
1 'polypeptide(L)'
;MNRPRLVPALVALLALAGCDGAVNETHSGTLTEDDEKRPEDDSYFDTYTFRTQEGYALNVEMSSTDFDTYLMVVGPSGQEIGQNDDIVPGQNTNSRVTGEAPESGTYTVFANSYEAGQTGAYQLSIQATEPGAAPAEAPAEAPAEGSGETPSE
;
A
#
# COMPACT_ATOMS: atom_id res chain seq x y z
N MET A 1 32.95 18.13 11.97
CA MET A 1 31.79 18.01 12.88
C MET A 1 31.11 16.68 12.62
N ASN A 2 31.21 15.71 13.53
CA ASN A 2 30.49 14.44 13.44
C ASN A 2 29.07 14.65 13.95
N ARG A 3 28.07 14.63 13.05
CA ARG A 3 26.69 14.39 13.46
C ARG A 3 26.48 12.87 13.52
N PRO A 4 25.90 12.33 14.60
CA PRO A 4 25.63 10.90 14.68
C PRO A 4 24.68 10.50 13.55
N ARG A 5 25.03 9.43 12.83
CA ARG A 5 24.17 8.83 11.81
C ARG A 5 22.91 8.30 12.50
N LEU A 6 21.77 8.94 12.23
CA LEU A 6 20.48 8.34 12.52
C LEU A 6 20.30 7.26 11.46
N VAL A 7 20.46 6.00 11.84
CA VAL A 7 19.97 4.89 11.02
C VAL A 7 18.46 5.10 10.95
N PRO A 8 17.80 5.10 9.78
CA PRO A 8 16.35 5.16 9.73
C PRO A 8 15.85 4.06 10.66
N ALA A 9 15.01 4.45 11.60
CA ALA A 9 14.48 3.52 12.57
C ALA A 9 13.67 2.50 11.75
N LEU A 10 14.21 1.29 11.62
CA LEU A 10 13.41 0.10 11.37
C LEU A 10 12.36 0.09 12.48
N VAL A 11 11.18 0.66 12.20
CA VAL A 11 10.02 0.52 13.05
C VAL A 11 9.54 -0.91 12.81
N ALA A 12 10.27 -1.85 13.41
CA ALA A 12 9.77 -3.20 13.62
C ALA A 12 8.61 -3.04 14.61
N LEU A 13 7.41 -2.82 14.07
CA LEU A 13 6.19 -2.97 14.84
C LEU A 13 6.20 -4.43 15.32
N LEU A 14 6.40 -4.62 16.62
CA LEU A 14 6.34 -5.90 17.26
C LEU A 14 4.88 -6.37 17.14
N ALA A 15 4.56 -7.09 16.07
CA ALA A 15 3.28 -7.77 15.94
C ALA A 15 3.18 -8.76 17.10
N LEU A 16 2.40 -8.38 18.11
CA LEU A 16 1.97 -9.26 19.18
C LEU A 16 1.35 -10.50 18.54
N ALA A 17 1.84 -11.66 18.97
CA ALA A 17 1.34 -12.96 18.54
C ALA A 17 -0.20 -13.01 18.65
N GLY A 18 -0.85 -13.05 17.50
CA GLY A 18 -2.29 -13.24 17.37
C GLY A 18 -2.59 -13.60 15.92
N CYS A 19 -2.77 -14.89 15.65
CA CYS A 19 -3.50 -15.48 14.52
C CYS A 19 -3.29 -14.81 13.15
N ASP A 20 -2.43 -15.39 12.29
CA ASP A 20 -2.40 -15.11 10.84
C ASP A 20 -3.83 -14.98 10.28
N GLY A 21 -4.22 -13.76 9.93
CA GLY A 21 -5.55 -13.40 9.47
C GLY A 21 -5.47 -12.20 8.53
N ALA A 22 -6.60 -11.74 8.03
CA ALA A 22 -6.65 -10.65 7.04
C ALA A 22 -5.87 -9.41 7.51
N VAL A 23 -5.03 -8.86 6.62
CA VAL A 23 -4.26 -7.62 6.83
C VAL A 23 -5.10 -6.45 6.34
N ASN A 24 -5.14 -5.38 7.14
CA ASN A 24 -5.71 -4.09 6.74
C ASN A 24 -4.98 -2.97 7.49
N GLU A 25 -3.86 -2.54 6.92
CA GLU A 25 -2.99 -1.52 7.51
C GLU A 25 -3.01 -0.23 6.68
N THR A 26 -2.80 0.90 7.35
CA THR A 26 -2.59 2.18 6.70
C THR A 26 -1.43 2.89 7.37
N HIS A 27 -0.47 3.32 6.55
CA HIS A 27 0.75 4.01 6.96
C HIS A 27 0.78 5.41 6.34
N SER A 28 1.26 6.38 7.08
CA SER A 28 1.62 7.70 6.55
C SER A 28 3.13 7.83 6.60
N GLY A 29 3.74 8.27 5.49
CA GLY A 29 5.19 8.39 5.36
C GLY A 29 5.59 9.67 4.65
N THR A 30 6.89 9.89 4.52
CA THR A 30 7.45 10.99 3.75
C THR A 30 8.77 10.54 3.17
N LEU A 31 8.86 10.53 1.83
CA LEU A 31 10.13 10.31 1.15
C LEU A 31 11.00 11.56 1.33
N THR A 32 12.25 11.34 1.71
CA THR A 32 13.25 12.36 2.02
C THR A 32 14.58 12.04 1.36
N GLU A 33 15.48 13.03 1.32
CA GLU A 33 16.82 12.85 0.74
C GLU A 33 17.73 11.92 1.56
N ASP A 34 17.34 11.62 2.81
CA ASP A 34 18.08 10.76 3.73
C ASP A 34 17.69 9.27 3.59
N ASP A 35 16.66 8.95 2.80
CA ASP A 35 16.18 7.58 2.62
C ASP A 35 17.09 6.76 1.68
N GLU A 36 16.89 5.45 1.71
CA GLU A 36 17.66 4.55 0.85
C GLU A 36 17.34 4.81 -0.63
N LYS A 37 18.37 4.65 -1.46
CA LYS A 37 18.27 4.85 -2.91
C LYS A 37 18.27 3.54 -3.64
N ARG A 38 17.39 3.42 -4.63
CA ARG A 38 17.46 2.32 -5.60
C ARG A 38 18.74 2.45 -6.43
N PRO A 39 19.55 1.38 -6.54
CA PRO A 39 20.78 1.43 -7.30
C PRO A 39 20.55 1.53 -8.81
N GLU A 40 19.34 1.23 -9.30
CA GLU A 40 19.01 1.30 -10.73
C GLU A 40 18.79 2.73 -11.23
N ASP A 41 18.22 3.60 -10.40
CA ASP A 41 17.71 4.91 -10.83
C ASP A 41 17.88 6.05 -9.80
N ASP A 42 18.48 5.81 -8.64
CA ASP A 42 18.68 6.79 -7.54
C ASP A 42 17.37 7.36 -6.92
N SER A 43 16.21 6.73 -7.14
CA SER A 43 14.95 7.07 -6.47
C SER A 43 14.96 6.68 -4.97
N TYR A 44 14.29 7.48 -4.13
CA TYR A 44 14.21 7.29 -2.69
C TYR A 44 13.05 6.38 -2.33
N PHE A 45 13.27 5.38 -1.47
CA PHE A 45 12.21 4.46 -1.08
C PHE A 45 12.17 4.18 0.43
N ASP A 46 10.95 3.93 0.90
CA ASP A 46 10.65 3.38 2.21
C ASP A 46 10.24 1.90 2.09
N THR A 47 10.53 1.11 3.13
CA THR A 47 10.21 -0.32 3.16
C THR A 47 9.21 -0.67 4.26
N TYR A 48 8.18 -1.42 3.89
CA TYR A 48 7.17 -1.96 4.81
C TYR A 48 7.09 -3.48 4.68
N THR A 49 6.77 -4.17 5.77
CA THR A 49 6.61 -5.63 5.76
C THR A 49 5.32 -6.06 6.42
N PHE A 50 4.63 -7.02 5.82
CA PHE A 50 3.44 -7.65 6.38
C PHE A 50 3.51 -9.17 6.22
N ARG A 51 2.71 -9.92 7.01
CA ARG A 51 2.60 -11.38 6.90
C ARG A 51 1.22 -11.75 6.36
N THR A 52 1.19 -12.74 5.49
CA THR A 52 -0.05 -13.30 4.92
C THR A 52 0.14 -14.78 4.58
N GLN A 53 -0.94 -15.45 4.22
CA GLN A 53 -0.94 -16.86 3.83
C GLN A 53 -1.10 -17.03 2.31
N GLU A 54 -0.68 -18.19 1.80
CA GLU A 54 -0.94 -18.64 0.44
C GLU A 54 -2.45 -18.52 0.10
N GLY A 55 -2.76 -18.05 -1.10
CA GLY A 55 -4.11 -17.89 -1.62
C GLY A 55 -4.83 -16.59 -1.20
N TYR A 56 -4.24 -15.78 -0.31
CA TYR A 56 -4.84 -14.49 0.06
C TYR A 56 -4.78 -13.50 -1.09
N ALA A 57 -5.87 -12.75 -1.29
CA ALA A 57 -5.91 -11.66 -2.25
C ALA A 57 -5.20 -10.43 -1.67
N LEU A 58 -4.24 -9.90 -2.41
CA LEU A 58 -3.44 -8.73 -2.04
C LEU A 58 -3.98 -7.49 -2.76
N ASN A 59 -4.10 -6.39 -2.02
CA ASN A 59 -4.32 -5.06 -2.56
C ASN A 59 -3.45 -4.05 -1.80
N VAL A 60 -2.44 -3.51 -2.49
CA VAL A 60 -1.52 -2.51 -1.93
C VAL A 60 -1.66 -1.24 -2.74
N GLU A 61 -2.00 -0.13 -2.09
CA GLU A 61 -2.25 1.16 -2.73
C GLU A 61 -1.39 2.24 -2.09
N MET A 62 -0.81 3.12 -2.93
CA MET A 62 -0.04 4.27 -2.48
C MET A 62 -0.57 5.51 -3.16
N SER A 63 -0.68 6.60 -2.40
CA SER A 63 -1.11 7.89 -2.91
C SER A 63 -0.24 9.02 -2.39
N SER A 64 0.02 10.00 -3.25
CA SER A 64 0.72 11.23 -2.89
C SER A 64 0.16 12.40 -3.69
N THR A 65 0.14 13.57 -3.08
CA THR A 65 -0.11 14.84 -3.77
C THR A 65 1.18 15.57 -4.16
N ASP A 66 2.31 15.08 -3.68
CA ASP A 66 3.61 15.76 -3.75
C ASP A 66 4.50 15.21 -4.88
N PHE A 67 4.32 13.93 -5.23
CA PHE A 67 5.12 13.25 -6.23
C PHE A 67 4.32 12.15 -6.95
N ASP A 68 4.91 11.62 -8.03
CA ASP A 68 4.35 10.50 -8.78
C ASP A 68 4.78 9.19 -8.13
N THR A 69 3.82 8.39 -7.65
CA THR A 69 4.11 7.25 -6.79
C THR A 69 4.58 6.04 -7.61
N TYR A 70 5.35 5.18 -6.98
CA TYR A 70 5.73 3.89 -7.52
C TYR A 70 5.71 2.84 -6.41
N LEU A 71 5.05 1.71 -6.66
CA LEU A 71 4.99 0.58 -5.75
C LEU A 71 5.65 -0.66 -6.35
N MET A 72 6.35 -1.42 -5.51
CA MET A 72 6.76 -2.78 -5.79
C MET A 72 6.47 -3.68 -4.59
N VAL A 73 5.95 -4.88 -4.83
CA VAL A 73 5.67 -5.88 -3.80
C VAL A 73 6.44 -7.16 -4.10
N VAL A 74 7.21 -7.63 -3.13
CA VAL A 74 8.05 -8.82 -3.22
C VAL A 74 7.66 -9.84 -2.16
N GLY A 75 7.50 -11.10 -2.56
CA GLY A 75 7.15 -12.22 -1.70
C GLY A 75 8.32 -12.79 -0.90
N PRO A 76 8.05 -13.77 -0.02
CA PRO A 76 9.03 -14.30 0.94
C PRO A 76 10.28 -14.91 0.28
N SER A 77 10.12 -15.57 -0.86
CA SER A 77 11.21 -16.15 -1.65
C SER A 77 11.96 -15.16 -2.56
N GLY A 78 11.60 -13.87 -2.53
CA GLY A 78 12.16 -12.84 -3.41
C GLY A 78 11.46 -12.74 -4.77
N GLN A 79 10.36 -13.45 -4.95
CA GLN A 79 9.50 -13.32 -6.14
C GLN A 79 8.83 -11.95 -6.17
N GLU A 80 8.86 -11.26 -7.31
CA GLU A 80 8.01 -10.08 -7.55
C GLU A 80 6.54 -10.51 -7.69
N ILE A 81 5.67 -9.93 -6.86
CA ILE A 81 4.22 -10.06 -6.98
C ILE A 81 3.69 -9.09 -8.02
N GLY A 82 4.21 -7.87 -8.01
CA GLY A 82 3.95 -6.87 -9.03
C GLY A 82 4.58 -5.53 -8.67
N GLN A 83 4.59 -4.65 -9.66
CA GLN A 83 5.01 -3.26 -9.55
C GLN A 83 4.10 -2.39 -10.42
N ASN A 84 3.84 -1.17 -9.97
CA ASN A 84 2.97 -0.23 -10.67
C ASN A 84 3.24 1.20 -10.22
N ASP A 85 3.19 2.14 -11.15
CA ASP A 85 3.31 3.59 -10.96
C ASP A 85 1.94 4.29 -11.04
N ASP A 86 1.12 3.96 -12.04
CA ASP A 86 -0.21 4.58 -12.24
C ASP A 86 -1.39 3.59 -12.06
N ILE A 87 -2.36 3.86 -11.18
CA ILE A 87 -3.59 3.05 -11.06
C ILE A 87 -4.39 3.14 -12.37
N VAL A 88 -4.45 4.35 -12.93
CA VAL A 88 -5.02 4.62 -14.26
C VAL A 88 -4.10 5.61 -14.97
N PRO A 89 -3.37 5.18 -16.02
CA PRO A 89 -2.41 6.02 -16.71
C PRO A 89 -3.00 7.36 -17.15
N GLY A 90 -2.34 8.46 -16.76
CA GLY A 90 -2.73 9.83 -17.13
C GLY A 90 -4.01 10.36 -16.47
N GLN A 91 -4.56 9.67 -15.47
CA GLN A 91 -5.71 10.13 -14.67
C GLN A 91 -5.33 10.40 -13.21
N ASN A 92 -4.42 9.60 -12.67
CA ASN A 92 -3.82 9.80 -11.35
C ASN A 92 -2.39 9.26 -11.37
N THR A 93 -1.59 9.76 -10.44
CA THR A 93 -0.19 9.38 -10.19
C THR A 93 -0.07 8.50 -8.94
N ASN A 94 -1.18 7.86 -8.56
CA ASN A 94 -1.23 6.92 -7.46
C ASN A 94 -0.90 5.54 -8.00
N SER A 95 -0.32 4.67 -7.19
CA SER A 95 0.05 3.31 -7.57
C SER A 95 -0.83 2.28 -6.91
N ARG A 96 -1.07 1.14 -7.59
CA ARG A 96 -1.68 -0.04 -6.98
C ARG A 96 -1.09 -1.33 -7.49
N VAL A 97 -0.81 -2.24 -6.57
CA VAL A 97 -0.46 -3.64 -6.86
C VAL A 97 -1.56 -4.53 -6.31
N THR A 98 -2.21 -5.29 -7.18
CA THR A 98 -3.12 -6.38 -6.81
C THR A 98 -2.53 -7.72 -7.22
N GLY A 99 -2.84 -8.76 -6.46
CA GLY A 99 -2.35 -10.11 -6.75
C GLY A 99 -2.92 -11.15 -5.80
N GLU A 100 -2.41 -12.37 -5.92
CA GLU A 100 -2.65 -13.45 -4.96
C GLU A 100 -1.31 -13.80 -4.32
N ALA A 101 -1.32 -14.12 -3.03
CA ALA A 101 -0.14 -14.58 -2.31
C ALA A 101 0.21 -16.01 -2.75
N PRO A 102 1.33 -16.25 -3.46
CA PRO A 102 1.70 -17.61 -3.92
C PRO A 102 2.24 -18.51 -2.80
N GLU A 103 2.63 -17.95 -1.66
CA GLU A 103 3.14 -18.70 -0.52
C GLU A 103 2.89 -17.94 0.79
N SER A 104 2.75 -18.67 1.90
CA SER A 104 2.65 -18.04 3.21
C SER A 104 3.99 -17.48 3.65
N GLY A 105 4.01 -16.25 4.17
CA GLY A 105 5.23 -15.66 4.73
C GLY A 105 5.21 -14.15 4.84
N THR A 106 6.41 -13.57 4.95
CA THR A 106 6.62 -12.12 5.02
C THR A 106 6.81 -11.52 3.63
N TYR A 107 5.94 -10.58 3.28
CA TYR A 107 6.01 -9.80 2.06
C TYR A 107 6.63 -8.43 2.35
N THR A 108 7.34 -7.90 1.37
CA THR A 108 8.02 -6.60 1.44
C THR A 108 7.41 -5.65 0.41
N VAL A 109 7.03 -4.46 0.85
CA VAL A 109 6.52 -3.37 0.01
C VAL A 109 7.58 -2.28 -0.04
N PHE A 110 7.94 -1.87 -1.26
CA PHE A 110 8.78 -0.71 -1.53
C PHE A 110 7.87 0.44 -1.96
N ALA A 111 7.76 1.46 -1.12
CA ALA A 111 7.05 2.70 -1.39
C ALA A 111 8.06 3.72 -1.92
N ASN A 112 7.94 4.10 -3.19
CA ASN A 112 8.94 4.86 -3.93
C ASN A 112 8.26 5.97 -4.77
N SER A 113 9.06 6.82 -5.40
CA SER A 113 8.64 7.71 -6.47
C SER A 113 8.98 7.14 -7.85
N TYR A 114 8.23 7.55 -8.88
CA TYR A 114 8.49 7.17 -10.27
C TYR A 114 9.79 7.80 -10.80
N GLU A 115 10.03 9.07 -10.48
CA GLU A 115 11.27 9.77 -10.87
C GLU A 115 12.25 9.86 -9.70
N ALA A 116 13.54 9.89 -10.04
CA ALA A 116 14.62 10.06 -9.07
C ALA A 116 14.56 11.43 -8.38
N GLY A 117 14.95 11.47 -7.10
CA GLY A 117 15.10 12.73 -6.36
C GLY A 117 13.79 13.36 -5.88
N GLN A 118 12.63 12.73 -6.12
CA GLN A 118 11.36 13.24 -5.63
C GLN A 118 11.18 12.92 -4.13
N THR A 119 10.63 13.89 -3.40
CA THR A 119 10.42 13.83 -1.94
C THR A 119 9.04 14.37 -1.63
N GLY A 120 8.41 13.89 -0.57
CA GLY A 120 7.09 14.38 -0.18
C GLY A 120 6.32 13.39 0.67
N ALA A 121 5.17 13.81 1.18
CA ALA A 121 4.31 12.97 1.99
C ALA A 121 3.53 11.98 1.12
N TYR A 122 3.22 10.82 1.69
CA TYR A 122 2.37 9.82 1.06
C TYR A 122 1.56 9.04 2.08
N GLN A 123 0.54 8.35 1.59
CA GLN A 123 -0.25 7.38 2.33
C GLN A 123 -0.21 6.03 1.63
N LEU A 124 0.05 4.96 2.41
CA LEU A 124 0.15 3.58 1.95
C LEU A 124 -0.92 2.73 2.63
N SER A 125 -1.70 1.99 1.86
CA SER A 125 -2.66 0.98 2.34
C SER A 125 -2.18 -0.41 1.95
N ILE A 126 -2.19 -1.34 2.90
CA ILE A 126 -1.81 -2.74 2.69
C ILE A 126 -2.99 -3.61 3.13
N GLN A 127 -3.56 -4.36 2.18
CA GLN A 127 -4.64 -5.30 2.44
C GLN A 127 -4.28 -6.69 1.95
N ALA A 128 -4.56 -7.69 2.78
CA ALA A 128 -4.52 -9.10 2.42
C ALA A 128 -5.77 -9.78 2.96
N THR A 129 -6.59 -10.37 2.10
CA THR A 129 -7.88 -10.95 2.50
C THR A 129 -7.95 -12.42 2.13
N GLU A 130 -8.62 -13.21 2.97
CA GLU A 130 -8.82 -14.63 2.72
C GLU A 130 -9.58 -14.87 1.40
N PRO A 131 -9.20 -15.89 0.63
CA PRO A 131 -9.94 -16.25 -0.58
C PRO A 131 -11.38 -16.62 -0.21
N GLY A 132 -12.34 -15.95 -0.82
CA GLY A 132 -13.77 -16.17 -0.56
C GLY A 132 -14.33 -15.40 0.63
N ALA A 133 -13.54 -14.58 1.32
CA ALA A 133 -14.10 -13.50 2.14
C ALA A 133 -14.84 -12.55 1.17
N ALA A 134 -16.16 -12.46 1.28
CA ALA A 134 -16.93 -11.50 0.51
C ALA A 134 -16.34 -10.09 0.73
N PRO A 135 -16.25 -9.23 -0.29
CA PRO A 135 -15.75 -7.87 -0.09
C PRO A 135 -16.58 -7.22 1.03
N ALA A 136 -15.91 -6.69 2.05
CA ALA A 136 -16.56 -5.88 3.07
C ALA A 136 -17.37 -4.81 2.33
N GLU A 137 -18.68 -4.83 2.53
CA GLU A 137 -19.66 -4.03 1.81
C GLU A 137 -19.17 -2.58 1.73
N ALA A 138 -18.92 -2.09 0.51
CA ALA A 138 -19.01 -0.66 0.25
C ALA A 138 -20.36 -0.19 0.83
N PRO A 139 -20.44 0.94 1.56
CA PRO A 139 -21.73 1.42 2.03
C PRO A 139 -22.60 1.59 0.78
N ALA A 140 -23.63 0.75 0.67
CA ALA A 140 -24.63 0.87 -0.36
C ALA A 140 -25.08 2.32 -0.36
N GLU A 141 -24.90 2.99 -1.50
CA GLU A 141 -25.58 4.25 -1.78
C GLU A 141 -27.04 4.05 -1.35
N ALA A 142 -27.46 4.87 -0.39
CA ALA A 142 -28.82 4.88 0.08
C ALA A 142 -29.75 4.93 -1.13
N PRO A 143 -30.82 4.10 -1.20
CA PRO A 143 -31.81 4.31 -2.23
C PRO A 143 -32.35 5.73 -2.06
N ALA A 144 -32.28 6.52 -3.12
CA ALA A 144 -32.96 7.80 -3.19
C ALA A 144 -34.43 7.56 -2.82
N GLU A 145 -34.83 8.00 -1.63
CA GLU A 145 -36.23 8.04 -1.24
C GLU A 145 -36.90 9.09 -2.14
N GLY A 146 -37.42 8.61 -3.27
CA GLY A 146 -38.36 9.34 -4.09
C GLY A 146 -39.65 9.50 -3.29
N SER A 147 -39.80 10.66 -2.66
CA SER A 147 -41.00 11.12 -1.97
C SER A 147 -42.25 10.85 -2.83
N GLY A 148 -43.03 9.87 -2.42
CA GLY A 148 -44.43 9.74 -2.83
C GLY A 148 -45.24 10.81 -2.12
N GLU A 149 -45.40 11.97 -2.76
CA GLU A 149 -46.45 12.92 -2.39
C GLU A 149 -47.81 12.32 -2.78
N THR A 150 -48.60 11.97 -1.77
CA THR A 150 -50.07 11.97 -1.87
C THR A 150 -50.60 12.99 -0.86
N PRO A 151 -51.48 13.89 -1.31
CA PRO A 151 -52.63 14.20 -0.48
C PRO A 151 -53.94 13.79 -1.16
N SER A 152 -54.81 13.26 -0.32
CA SER A 152 -56.18 12.82 -0.54
C SER A 152 -57.17 13.95 -0.88
N GLU A 153 -58.26 13.52 -1.54
CA GLU A 153 -59.61 14.14 -1.65
C GLU A 153 -59.81 15.45 -2.44
#